data_AF-C1G239-F1
#
_entry.id   AF-C1G239-F1
#
_cell.length_a   1.000
_cell.length_b   1.000
_cell.length_c   1.000
_cell.angle_alpha   90.00
_cell.angle_beta   90.00
_cell.angle_gamma   90.00
#
_symmetry.space_group_name_H-M   'P 1'
#
loop_
_entity.id
_entity.type
_entity.pdbx_description
1 polymer ?
#
loop_
_entity_poly.entity_id
_entity_poly.type
_entity_poly.pdbx_seq_one_letter_code
_entity_poly.pdbx_strand_id
1 'polypeptide(L)'
;MKERITFLYEAEGQFNPEQITVNNDSISVRSLHGPREDRTTFSFNDLPQELWQVLKRCHELHIRWASDHVYDALPPFTSRVSPGLHVFYSPISQELPSSLLCPLLRKMFDDGLECELPETSFIPPPVLAVRSSSTPSLQFHQLLPSLSELVTFIQQKLCPAYGDRNTDAYANCQSHASSLLSVDSLDIDYQSSTHSFSVAAYWSKPSQKGGWSETIHKLKKSTDRVEIGILAMENPREPHELSMGGFLAVVGEDTKLSPTLFSYPSRHHPLPLSSKYTITFPKPTGLHPTLHLSLPRSSLTSLPERLPPSVECSLYTYLTLPSPLFADKYQLSTKDPLFLHSHNLLSLHAIAGETDLEAPDWLTKRWGSSVLLELATPKGNDKANTNDKDTWQISIPLHLRYLPTSPGGYRNISMPWPVVFWACANEGMKMGRNPFDRVRLGWDDLFAPNTLYYHFHPDPSAQGSGAGGGAGSMVEKITVPVLKIRGAWDVWGIEIGTMVVVFLGFLWVVGKLRAVAWGRGRERGLRGGREKRE
;
A
#
# COMPACT_ATOMS: atom_id res chain seq x y z
N MET A 1 -11.86 21.89 -14.76
CA MET A 1 -11.98 21.04 -13.57
C MET A 1 -13.36 20.41 -13.46
N LYS A 2 -13.46 19.13 -13.07
CA LYS A 2 -14.73 18.44 -12.77
C LYS A 2 -14.66 17.83 -11.39
N GLU A 3 -15.62 18.12 -10.55
CA GLU A 3 -15.70 17.60 -9.18
C GLU A 3 -16.95 16.74 -9.04
N ARG A 4 -16.80 15.58 -8.42
CA ARG A 4 -17.89 14.66 -8.10
C ARG A 4 -17.83 14.34 -6.62
N ILE A 5 -18.86 14.73 -5.88
CA ILE A 5 -19.01 14.46 -4.46
C ILE A 5 -20.09 13.38 -4.32
N THR A 6 -19.73 12.22 -3.79
CA THR A 6 -20.65 11.10 -3.60
C THR A 6 -20.82 10.83 -2.12
N PHE A 7 -22.02 11.05 -1.60
CA PHE A 7 -22.43 10.62 -0.27
C PHE A 7 -23.14 9.28 -0.37
N LEU A 8 -22.78 8.36 0.52
CA LEU A 8 -23.50 7.12 0.73
C LEU A 8 -24.34 7.25 1.99
N TYR A 9 -25.66 7.12 1.87
CA TYR A 9 -26.54 7.04 3.03
C TYR A 9 -26.86 5.57 3.34
N GLU A 10 -27.07 5.25 4.62
CA GLU A 10 -27.40 3.90 5.04
C GLU A 10 -28.74 3.46 4.43
N ALA A 11 -28.75 2.35 3.69
CA ALA A 11 -29.92 1.87 2.96
C ALA A 11 -31.14 1.56 3.86
N GLU A 12 -30.92 1.33 5.16
CA GLU A 12 -31.97 1.08 6.15
C GLU A 12 -32.47 2.36 6.86
N GLY A 13 -31.78 3.49 6.69
CA GLY A 13 -32.20 4.78 7.19
C GLY A 13 -33.19 5.46 6.24
N GLN A 14 -34.25 6.07 6.78
CA GLN A 14 -35.08 6.96 5.96
C GLN A 14 -34.25 8.19 5.58
N PHE A 15 -33.84 8.26 4.31
CA PHE A 15 -33.30 9.48 3.73
C PHE A 15 -34.35 10.60 3.91
N ASN A 16 -33.98 11.66 4.65
CA ASN A 16 -34.85 12.82 4.81
C ASN A 16 -34.50 13.86 3.75
N PRO A 17 -35.38 14.12 2.76
CA PRO A 17 -35.12 15.10 1.71
C PRO A 17 -34.85 16.52 2.24
N GLU A 18 -35.32 16.85 3.44
CA GLU A 18 -35.09 18.15 4.09
C GLU A 18 -33.61 18.38 4.48
N GLN A 19 -32.79 17.32 4.50
CA GLN A 19 -31.36 17.42 4.74
C GLN A 19 -30.61 18.07 3.58
N ILE A 20 -31.21 18.14 2.40
CA ILE A 20 -30.59 18.75 1.21
C ILE A 20 -31.45 19.88 0.67
N THR A 21 -30.81 21.04 0.47
CA THR A 21 -31.44 22.19 -0.15
C THR A 21 -30.69 22.54 -1.42
N VAL A 22 -31.37 22.48 -2.57
CA VAL A 22 -30.83 22.90 -3.86
C VAL A 22 -31.21 24.35 -4.10
N ASN A 23 -30.20 25.22 -4.21
CA ASN A 23 -30.33 26.62 -4.58
C ASN A 23 -29.79 26.84 -6.00
N ASN A 24 -30.01 28.03 -6.57
CA ASN A 24 -29.59 28.35 -7.92
C ASN A 24 -28.08 28.22 -8.17
N ASP A 25 -27.24 28.45 -7.16
CA ASP A 25 -25.77 28.42 -7.28
C ASP A 25 -25.08 27.59 -6.19
N SER A 26 -25.86 26.87 -5.36
CA SER A 26 -25.31 26.05 -4.28
C SER A 26 -26.21 24.90 -3.90
N ILE A 27 -25.62 23.85 -3.32
CA ILE A 27 -26.34 22.75 -2.68
C ILE A 27 -25.87 22.69 -1.24
N SER A 28 -26.81 22.80 -0.30
CA SER A 28 -26.54 22.68 1.13
C SER A 28 -26.91 21.28 1.60
N VAL A 29 -25.99 20.62 2.30
CA VAL A 29 -26.17 19.33 2.97
C VAL A 29 -26.16 19.57 4.47
N ARG A 30 -27.07 18.92 5.21
CA ARG A 30 -27.22 19.07 6.67
C ARG A 30 -27.32 17.73 7.36
N SER A 31 -26.42 17.51 8.32
CA SER A 31 -26.39 16.33 9.18
C SER A 31 -26.53 15.00 8.44
N LEU A 32 -25.89 14.88 7.28
CA LEU A 32 -25.90 13.63 6.53
C LEU A 32 -24.90 12.66 7.13
N HIS A 33 -25.36 11.47 7.49
CA HIS A 33 -24.51 10.42 8.05
C HIS A 33 -24.16 9.40 6.97
N GLY A 34 -22.89 8.98 6.98
CA GLY A 34 -22.38 7.93 6.12
C GLY A 34 -21.08 8.32 5.40
N PRO A 35 -20.55 7.41 4.57
CA PRO A 35 -19.33 7.65 3.81
C PRO A 35 -19.46 8.76 2.77
N ARG A 36 -18.32 9.33 2.42
CA ARG A 36 -18.17 10.36 1.39
C ARG A 36 -16.96 10.06 0.52
N GLU A 37 -17.11 10.19 -0.80
CA GLU A 37 -15.99 10.28 -1.74
C GLU A 37 -16.03 11.64 -2.44
N ASP A 38 -14.90 12.36 -2.41
CA ASP A 38 -14.68 13.54 -3.24
C ASP A 38 -13.69 13.19 -4.34
N ARG A 39 -14.15 13.24 -5.59
CA ARG A 39 -13.32 12.98 -6.77
C ARG A 39 -13.21 14.22 -7.63
N THR A 40 -12.01 14.76 -7.72
CA THR A 40 -11.71 15.92 -8.58
C THR A 40 -10.84 15.49 -9.76
N THR A 41 -11.29 15.82 -10.98
CA THR A 41 -10.55 15.62 -12.22
C THR A 41 -10.08 16.97 -12.76
N PHE A 42 -8.78 17.08 -12.97
CA PHE A 42 -8.12 18.30 -13.39
C PHE A 42 -7.80 18.22 -14.88
N SER A 43 -7.91 19.37 -15.55
CA SER A 43 -7.35 19.53 -16.90
C SER A 43 -5.87 19.90 -16.81
N PHE A 44 -5.12 19.69 -17.89
CA PHE A 44 -3.68 19.99 -17.93
C PHE A 44 -3.33 21.42 -17.49
N ASN A 45 -4.17 22.39 -17.83
CA ASN A 45 -3.97 23.81 -17.48
C ASN A 45 -4.22 24.13 -16.00
N ASP A 46 -4.86 23.23 -15.26
CA ASP A 46 -5.19 23.42 -13.85
C ASP A 46 -4.07 22.91 -12.92
N LEU A 47 -3.01 22.27 -13.46
CA LEU A 47 -1.93 21.67 -12.68
C LEU A 47 -0.69 22.58 -12.58
N PRO A 48 0.00 22.60 -11.43
CA PRO A 48 1.29 23.29 -11.31
C PRO A 48 2.36 22.74 -12.24
N GLN A 49 3.28 23.61 -12.63
CA GLN A 49 4.38 23.27 -13.53
C GLN A 49 5.26 22.14 -13.00
N GLU A 50 5.51 22.08 -11.69
CA GLU A 50 6.32 21.02 -11.05
C GLU A 50 5.69 19.63 -11.24
N LEU A 51 4.38 19.50 -10.98
CA LEU A 51 3.62 18.27 -11.20
C LEU A 51 3.62 17.90 -12.68
N TRP A 52 3.34 18.87 -13.54
CA TRP A 52 3.32 18.66 -14.98
C TRP A 52 4.65 18.14 -15.55
N GLN A 53 5.79 18.60 -15.01
CA GLN A 53 7.11 18.14 -15.46
C GLN A 53 7.36 16.65 -15.19
N VAL A 54 6.76 16.09 -14.13
CA VAL A 54 6.80 14.66 -13.83
C VAL A 54 5.80 13.90 -14.70
N LEU A 55 4.54 14.37 -14.77
CA LEU A 55 3.46 13.69 -15.49
C LEU A 55 3.75 13.53 -16.99
N LYS A 56 4.37 14.53 -17.64
CA LYS A 56 4.75 14.44 -19.05
C LYS A 56 5.82 13.37 -19.37
N ARG A 57 6.43 12.76 -18.35
CA ARG A 57 7.47 11.72 -18.47
C ARG A 57 6.96 10.33 -18.09
N CYS A 58 5.69 10.17 -17.71
CA CYS A 58 5.10 8.87 -17.42
C CYS A 58 3.93 8.52 -18.37
N HIS A 59 3.80 7.23 -18.66
CA HIS A 59 2.61 6.69 -19.30
C HIS A 59 1.45 6.66 -18.31
N GLU A 60 1.75 6.21 -17.10
CA GLU A 60 0.81 6.03 -16.00
C GLU A 60 1.50 6.34 -14.66
N LEU A 61 0.76 7.01 -13.77
CA LEU A 61 1.15 7.19 -12.38
C LEU A 61 -0.08 7.00 -11.51
N HIS A 62 -0.01 6.03 -10.61
CA HIS A 62 -1.06 5.76 -9.63
C HIS A 62 -0.47 5.82 -8.24
N ILE A 63 -1.02 6.69 -7.40
CA ILE A 63 -0.67 6.78 -5.99
C ILE A 63 -1.89 6.33 -5.20
N ARG A 64 -1.68 5.44 -4.24
CA ARG A 64 -2.70 4.96 -3.31
C ARG A 64 -2.17 5.18 -1.91
N TRP A 65 -2.92 5.87 -1.08
CA TRP A 65 -2.63 5.99 0.34
C TRP A 65 -3.80 5.44 1.14
N ALA A 66 -3.50 4.67 2.18
CA ALA A 66 -4.47 4.21 3.15
C ALA A 66 -3.95 4.51 4.56
N SER A 67 -4.86 4.96 5.43
CA SER A 67 -4.55 5.24 6.83
C SER A 67 -4.05 3.98 7.56
N ASP A 68 -3.29 4.20 8.63
CA ASP A 68 -2.85 3.14 9.53
C ASP A 68 -3.90 2.78 10.58
N HIS A 69 -5.13 3.26 10.43
CA HIS A 69 -6.26 2.99 11.32
C HIS A 69 -7.35 2.20 10.60
N VAL A 70 -8.05 1.35 11.34
CA VAL A 70 -9.18 0.60 10.80
C VAL A 70 -10.31 1.54 10.38
N TYR A 71 -10.82 1.34 9.16
CA TYR A 71 -11.99 2.05 8.64
C TYR A 71 -12.92 1.13 7.86
N ASP A 72 -14.18 1.53 7.80
CA ASP A 72 -15.25 0.80 7.12
C ASP A 72 -15.20 1.12 5.62
N ALA A 73 -14.82 0.13 4.81
CA ALA A 73 -14.81 0.23 3.34
C ALA A 73 -16.15 -0.28 2.80
N LEU A 74 -17.12 0.64 2.68
CA LEU A 74 -18.49 0.30 2.29
C LEU A 74 -18.65 0.34 0.76
N PRO A 75 -19.54 -0.49 0.16
CA PRO A 75 -19.81 -0.46 -1.27
C PRO A 75 -20.28 0.92 -1.75
N PRO A 76 -19.79 1.39 -2.91
CA PRO A 76 -18.89 0.69 -3.84
C PRO A 76 -17.39 0.77 -3.53
N PHE A 77 -16.99 1.47 -2.47
CA PHE A 77 -15.61 1.72 -2.07
C PHE A 77 -14.99 0.57 -1.25
N THR A 78 -15.26 -0.68 -1.62
CA THR A 78 -14.87 -1.87 -0.81
C THR A 78 -13.41 -2.29 -0.96
N SER A 79 -12.76 -1.88 -2.05
CA SER A 79 -11.37 -2.27 -2.33
C SER A 79 -10.40 -1.73 -1.28
N ARG A 80 -9.39 -2.51 -0.92
CA ARG A 80 -8.41 -2.17 0.12
C ARG A 80 -6.98 -2.32 -0.39
N VAL A 81 -6.10 -1.50 0.19
CA VAL A 81 -4.64 -1.64 0.13
C VAL A 81 -4.11 -1.70 1.55
N SER A 82 -2.92 -2.28 1.75
CA SER A 82 -2.26 -2.25 3.05
C SER A 82 -1.94 -0.80 3.45
N PRO A 83 -1.91 -0.43 4.74
CA PRO A 83 -1.59 0.93 5.18
C PRO A 83 -0.29 1.51 4.59
N GLY A 84 -0.27 2.83 4.42
CA GLY A 84 0.87 3.58 3.90
C GLY A 84 0.69 4.06 2.46
N LEU A 85 1.76 4.63 1.92
CA LEU A 85 1.86 5.19 0.58
C LEU A 85 2.31 4.11 -0.41
N HIS A 86 1.51 3.85 -1.43
CA HIS A 86 1.84 3.01 -2.58
C HIS A 86 1.95 3.87 -3.84
N VAL A 87 3.00 3.66 -4.62
CA VAL A 87 3.20 4.35 -5.89
C VAL A 87 3.45 3.32 -6.99
N PHE A 88 2.60 3.32 -8.01
CA PHE A 88 2.75 2.53 -9.22
C PHE A 88 3.13 3.47 -10.37
N TYR A 89 4.30 3.23 -10.96
CA TYR A 89 4.90 4.13 -11.92
C TYR A 89 5.30 3.40 -13.20
N SER A 90 4.83 3.92 -14.34
CA SER A 90 5.20 3.44 -15.68
C SER A 90 5.88 4.56 -16.46
N PRO A 91 7.20 4.53 -16.68
CA PRO A 91 7.92 5.56 -17.42
C PRO A 91 7.60 5.53 -18.92
N ILE A 92 7.70 6.68 -19.61
CA ILE A 92 7.52 6.74 -21.08
C ILE A 92 8.64 6.02 -21.84
N SER A 93 9.87 6.16 -21.35
CA SER A 93 11.06 5.51 -21.90
C SER A 93 11.91 4.97 -20.75
N GLN A 94 12.45 3.77 -20.94
CA GLN A 94 13.38 3.14 -19.99
C GLN A 94 14.79 3.73 -20.08
N GLU A 95 15.10 4.50 -21.12
CA GLU A 95 16.45 5.04 -21.36
C GLU A 95 16.73 6.34 -20.60
N LEU A 96 15.68 7.05 -20.17
CA LEU A 96 15.80 8.33 -19.48
C LEU A 96 15.57 8.13 -17.97
N PRO A 97 16.53 8.48 -17.10
CA PRO A 97 16.35 8.38 -15.65
C PRO A 97 15.14 9.19 -15.20
N SER A 98 14.30 8.58 -14.36
CA SER A 98 13.07 9.18 -13.83
C SER A 98 13.35 10.09 -12.63
N SER A 99 14.36 10.96 -12.76
CA SER A 99 14.96 11.72 -11.65
C SER A 99 14.06 12.78 -11.01
N LEU A 100 12.89 13.06 -11.59
CA LEU A 100 11.97 14.08 -11.08
C LEU A 100 10.88 13.51 -10.15
N LEU A 101 10.59 12.20 -10.20
CA LEU A 101 9.48 11.62 -9.44
C LEU A 101 9.79 11.58 -7.94
N CYS A 102 10.90 10.97 -7.53
CA CYS A 102 11.24 10.82 -6.12
C CYS A 102 11.39 12.17 -5.39
N PRO A 103 12.07 13.21 -5.94
CA PRO A 103 12.11 14.53 -5.31
C PRO A 103 10.72 15.16 -5.14
N LEU A 104 9.81 14.96 -6.11
CA LEU A 104 8.44 15.43 -5.99
C LEU A 104 7.68 14.68 -4.89
N LEU A 105 7.80 13.35 -4.83
CA LEU A 105 7.15 12.53 -3.79
C LEU A 105 7.62 12.93 -2.40
N ARG A 106 8.93 13.13 -2.21
CA ARG A 106 9.51 13.59 -0.94
C ARG A 106 8.92 14.92 -0.51
N LYS A 107 8.92 15.90 -1.42
CA LYS A 107 8.33 17.23 -1.18
C LYS A 107 6.83 17.20 -0.92
N MET A 108 6.09 16.26 -1.53
CA MET A 108 4.63 16.18 -1.40
C MET A 108 4.18 15.40 -0.17
N PHE A 109 4.92 14.37 0.26
CA PHE A 109 4.42 13.42 1.26
C PHE A 109 5.28 13.31 2.51
N ASP A 110 6.61 13.28 2.37
CA ASP A 110 7.56 13.29 3.50
C ASP A 110 9.00 13.42 2.96
N ASP A 111 9.79 14.38 3.45
CA ASP A 111 11.20 14.52 3.08
C ASP A 111 12.03 13.27 3.46
N GLY A 112 11.56 12.48 4.42
CA GLY A 112 12.10 11.21 4.88
C GLY A 112 11.71 9.98 4.05
N LEU A 113 11.00 10.12 2.92
CA LEU A 113 10.76 8.97 2.04
C LEU A 113 12.09 8.41 1.50
N GLU A 114 12.24 7.09 1.55
CA GLU A 114 13.39 6.31 1.04
C GLU A 114 13.33 6.15 -0.49
N CYS A 115 12.89 7.20 -1.17
CA CYS A 115 12.80 7.29 -2.62
C CYS A 115 13.98 8.13 -3.12
N GLU A 116 15.01 7.48 -3.66
CA GLU A 116 16.12 8.16 -4.33
C GLU A 116 15.86 8.27 -5.84
N LEU A 117 15.69 7.12 -6.49
CA LEU A 117 15.40 6.97 -7.90
C LEU A 117 14.44 5.80 -8.09
N PRO A 118 13.46 5.89 -9.01
CA PRO A 118 12.54 4.78 -9.27
C PRO A 118 13.27 3.48 -9.63
N GLU A 119 14.38 3.56 -10.35
CA GLU A 119 15.14 2.41 -10.82
C GLU A 119 15.85 1.64 -9.68
N THR A 120 16.12 2.30 -8.54
CA THR A 120 16.82 1.71 -7.39
C THR A 120 15.95 1.48 -6.18
N SER A 121 14.94 2.33 -5.96
CA SER A 121 14.06 2.28 -4.78
C SER A 121 12.80 1.45 -5.01
N PHE A 122 12.32 1.33 -6.26
CA PHE A 122 11.10 0.59 -6.57
C PHE A 122 11.41 -0.87 -6.91
N ILE A 123 10.41 -1.73 -6.73
CA ILE A 123 10.46 -3.13 -7.17
C ILE A 123 9.75 -3.28 -8.52
N PRO A 124 10.24 -4.16 -9.42
CA PRO A 124 9.49 -4.54 -10.62
C PRO A 124 8.30 -5.44 -10.23
N PRO A 125 7.24 -5.51 -11.06
CA PRO A 125 6.13 -6.41 -10.83
C PRO A 125 6.57 -7.88 -10.95
N PRO A 126 5.87 -8.84 -10.31
CA PRO A 126 6.19 -10.26 -10.42
C PRO A 126 5.95 -10.78 -11.84
N VAL A 127 6.77 -11.75 -12.25
CA VAL A 127 6.88 -12.25 -13.64
C VAL A 127 5.63 -12.98 -14.16
N LEU A 128 4.66 -13.28 -13.28
CA LEU A 128 3.44 -14.02 -13.64
C LEU A 128 2.46 -13.21 -14.50
N ALA A 129 2.59 -11.88 -14.46
CA ALA A 129 1.85 -10.98 -15.33
C ALA A 129 2.50 -10.94 -16.72
N VAL A 130 2.40 -12.04 -17.50
CA VAL A 130 2.58 -11.95 -18.96
C VAL A 130 1.33 -11.30 -19.53
N ARG A 131 1.21 -9.98 -19.31
CA ARG A 131 0.37 -9.12 -20.13
C ARG A 131 1.24 -8.17 -20.92
N SER A 132 0.82 -8.01 -22.16
CA SER A 132 1.41 -7.21 -23.23
C SER A 132 1.29 -5.69 -22.98
N SER A 133 1.64 -5.18 -21.80
CA SER A 133 1.93 -3.75 -21.65
C SER A 133 3.43 -3.55 -21.94
N SER A 134 3.76 -2.60 -22.81
CA SER A 134 5.12 -2.38 -23.30
C SER A 134 6.11 -1.89 -22.22
N THR A 135 5.64 -1.55 -21.02
CA THR A 135 6.46 -1.09 -19.89
C THR A 135 5.92 -1.64 -18.56
N PRO A 136 6.73 -2.36 -17.76
CA PRO A 136 6.31 -2.85 -16.45
C PRO A 136 6.10 -1.69 -15.48
N SER A 137 4.99 -1.70 -14.73
CA SER A 137 4.74 -0.72 -13.68
C SER A 137 5.58 -1.05 -12.45
N LEU A 138 6.55 -0.19 -12.15
CA LEU A 138 7.35 -0.25 -10.93
C LEU A 138 6.45 0.06 -9.72
N GLN A 139 6.68 -0.63 -8.60
CA GLN A 139 5.95 -0.44 -7.36
C GLN A 139 6.86 0.07 -6.25
N PHE A 140 6.41 1.10 -5.54
CA PHE A 140 7.01 1.59 -4.30
C PHE A 140 6.00 1.54 -3.16
N HIS A 141 6.45 1.21 -1.97
CA HIS A 141 5.67 1.32 -0.76
C HIS A 141 6.50 1.90 0.38
N GLN A 142 5.90 2.77 1.17
CA GLN A 142 6.45 3.17 2.47
C GLN A 142 5.31 3.48 3.43
N LEU A 143 5.48 3.12 4.69
CA LEU A 143 4.54 3.52 5.73
C LEU A 143 4.54 5.04 5.87
N LEU A 144 3.36 5.64 5.73
CA LEU A 144 3.14 7.07 5.85
C LEU A 144 1.93 7.29 6.77
N PRO A 145 2.14 7.56 8.08
CA PRO A 145 1.06 7.64 9.06
C PRO A 145 0.10 8.81 8.85
N SER A 146 0.54 9.90 8.20
CA SER A 146 -0.26 11.11 8.03
C SER A 146 0.00 11.78 6.68
N LEU A 147 -1.01 12.49 6.18
CA LEU A 147 -0.92 13.33 4.99
C LEU A 147 -0.58 14.80 5.31
N SER A 148 -0.03 15.10 6.48
CA SER A 148 0.26 16.47 6.92
C SER A 148 1.12 17.27 5.93
N GLU A 149 2.14 16.65 5.36
CA GLU A 149 3.00 17.29 4.37
C GLU A 149 2.27 17.51 3.05
N LEU A 150 1.40 16.58 2.64
CA LEU A 150 0.57 16.76 1.44
C LEU A 150 -0.39 17.93 1.62
N VAL A 151 -1.04 18.02 2.79
CA VAL A 151 -1.91 19.14 3.12
C VAL A 151 -1.13 20.45 3.10
N THR A 152 0.06 20.48 3.71
CA THR A 152 0.95 21.64 3.69
C THR A 152 1.35 22.01 2.25
N PHE A 153 1.70 21.03 1.43
CA PHE A 153 2.03 21.22 0.02
C PHE A 153 0.87 21.84 -0.75
N ILE A 154 -0.35 21.31 -0.60
CA ILE A 154 -1.57 21.84 -1.24
C ILE A 154 -1.81 23.29 -0.80
N GLN A 155 -1.78 23.55 0.50
CA GLN A 155 -2.03 24.86 1.09
C GLN A 155 -1.01 25.91 0.64
N GLN A 156 0.25 25.54 0.48
CA GLN A 156 1.33 26.46 0.14
C GLN A 156 1.57 26.60 -1.37
N LYS A 157 1.32 25.55 -2.16
CA LYS A 157 1.65 25.51 -3.60
C LYS A 157 0.44 25.56 -4.52
N LEU A 158 -0.70 25.01 -4.10
CA LEU A 158 -1.92 24.97 -4.92
C LEU A 158 -2.89 26.11 -4.57
N CYS A 159 -3.18 26.32 -3.28
CA CYS A 159 -4.16 27.31 -2.87
C CYS A 159 -3.87 28.76 -3.29
N PRO A 160 -2.60 29.22 -3.36
CA PRO A 160 -2.32 30.57 -3.87
C PRO A 160 -2.75 30.80 -5.32
N ALA A 161 -2.93 29.74 -6.13
CA ALA A 161 -3.41 29.87 -7.51
C ALA A 161 -4.91 30.25 -7.58
N TYR A 162 -5.67 30.10 -6.50
CA TYR A 162 -7.11 30.37 -6.44
C TYR A 162 -7.46 31.82 -6.02
N GLY A 163 -6.45 32.63 -5.69
CA GLY A 163 -6.62 34.05 -5.38
C GLY A 163 -5.77 34.53 -4.21
N ASP A 164 -5.91 35.80 -3.86
CA ASP A 164 -5.25 36.40 -2.70
C ASP A 164 -5.76 35.78 -1.39
N ARG A 165 -4.95 35.87 -0.33
CA ARG A 165 -5.24 35.31 1.00
C ARG A 165 -6.57 35.77 1.62
N ASN A 166 -7.09 36.92 1.18
CA ASN A 166 -8.33 37.50 1.71
C ASN A 166 -9.57 37.08 0.91
N THR A 167 -9.44 36.19 -0.07
CA THR A 167 -10.57 35.74 -0.88
C THR A 167 -11.21 34.48 -0.29
N ASP A 168 -12.53 34.37 -0.39
CA ASP A 168 -13.26 33.18 0.04
C ASP A 168 -12.78 31.92 -0.70
N ALA A 169 -12.35 32.06 -1.95
CA ALA A 169 -11.79 30.96 -2.74
C ALA A 169 -10.48 30.41 -2.14
N TYR A 170 -9.59 31.27 -1.66
CA TYR A 170 -8.38 30.85 -0.96
C TYR A 170 -8.74 30.15 0.37
N ALA A 171 -9.64 30.73 1.16
CA ALA A 171 -10.08 30.15 2.43
C ALA A 171 -10.73 28.76 2.25
N ASN A 172 -11.57 28.60 1.22
CA ASN A 172 -12.20 27.33 0.88
C ASN A 172 -11.16 26.27 0.46
N CYS A 173 -10.16 26.65 -0.34
CA CYS A 173 -9.07 25.73 -0.68
C CYS A 173 -8.28 25.28 0.56
N GLN A 174 -7.98 26.20 1.47
CA GLN A 174 -7.29 25.87 2.73
C GLN A 174 -8.09 24.90 3.60
N SER A 175 -9.40 25.13 3.71
CA SER A 175 -10.33 24.28 4.45
C SER A 175 -10.43 22.88 3.85
N HIS A 176 -10.61 22.79 2.52
CA HIS A 176 -10.64 21.51 1.80
C HIS A 176 -9.30 20.76 1.96
N ALA A 177 -8.17 21.44 1.80
CA ALA A 177 -6.87 20.81 2.03
C ALA A 177 -6.76 20.25 3.47
N SER A 178 -7.28 20.97 4.46
CA SER A 178 -7.24 20.54 5.86
C SER A 178 -8.13 19.31 6.13
N SER A 179 -9.23 19.12 5.39
CA SER A 179 -10.12 17.97 5.56
C SER A 179 -9.43 16.64 5.23
N LEU A 180 -8.43 16.67 4.35
CA LEU A 180 -7.62 15.51 3.97
C LEU A 180 -6.82 14.91 5.14
N LEU A 181 -6.61 15.65 6.25
CA LEU A 181 -5.98 15.09 7.45
C LEU A 181 -6.82 13.99 8.11
N SER A 182 -8.12 13.97 7.85
CA SER A 182 -9.08 13.00 8.39
C SER A 182 -9.52 11.93 7.39
N VAL A 183 -8.90 11.90 6.20
CA VAL A 183 -9.26 10.96 5.14
C VAL A 183 -8.80 9.54 5.48
N ASP A 184 -9.58 8.54 5.09
CA ASP A 184 -9.25 7.13 5.30
C ASP A 184 -8.43 6.54 4.15
N SER A 185 -8.70 7.01 2.93
CA SER A 185 -7.88 6.68 1.76
C SER A 185 -7.84 7.81 0.74
N LEU A 186 -6.71 7.94 0.05
CA LEU A 186 -6.48 8.94 -0.99
C LEU A 186 -5.87 8.25 -2.21
N ASP A 187 -6.47 8.49 -3.37
CA ASP A 187 -5.99 8.00 -4.65
C ASP A 187 -5.67 9.16 -5.58
N ILE A 188 -4.52 9.09 -6.25
CA ILE A 188 -4.13 10.02 -7.31
C ILE A 188 -3.86 9.19 -8.55
N ASP A 189 -4.53 9.54 -9.65
CA ASP A 189 -4.45 8.83 -10.92
C ASP A 189 -4.05 9.77 -12.03
N TYR A 190 -3.08 9.32 -12.82
CA TYR A 190 -2.72 9.94 -14.08
C TYR A 190 -2.56 8.89 -15.17
N GLN A 191 -3.15 9.17 -16.31
CA GLN A 191 -2.95 8.37 -17.51
C GLN A 191 -2.72 9.28 -18.72
N SER A 192 -1.64 9.00 -19.44
CA SER A 192 -1.21 9.79 -20.61
C SER A 192 -2.18 9.68 -21.78
N SER A 193 -2.79 8.50 -22.01
CA SER A 193 -3.69 8.25 -23.15
C SER A 193 -4.99 9.06 -23.10
N THR A 194 -5.54 9.26 -21.91
CA THR A 194 -6.76 10.05 -21.68
C THR A 194 -6.45 11.50 -21.29
N HIS A 195 -5.18 11.82 -21.04
CA HIS A 195 -4.78 13.11 -20.51
C HIS A 195 -5.59 13.53 -19.26
N SER A 196 -5.93 12.55 -18.41
CA SER A 196 -6.73 12.76 -17.21
C SER A 196 -5.87 12.64 -15.96
N PHE A 197 -5.87 13.69 -15.14
CA PHE A 197 -5.35 13.64 -13.76
C PHE A 197 -6.55 13.72 -12.81
N SER A 198 -6.71 12.75 -11.93
CA SER A 198 -7.77 12.77 -10.92
C SER A 198 -7.26 12.46 -9.53
N VAL A 199 -7.88 13.09 -8.54
CA VAL A 199 -7.66 12.85 -7.11
C VAL A 199 -8.99 12.40 -6.51
N ALA A 200 -9.00 11.28 -5.79
CA ALA A 200 -10.17 10.79 -5.08
C ALA A 200 -9.82 10.64 -3.59
N ALA A 201 -10.61 11.26 -2.73
CA ALA A 201 -10.47 11.20 -1.27
C ALA A 201 -11.71 10.53 -0.69
N TYR A 202 -11.52 9.55 0.19
CA TYR A 202 -12.61 8.77 0.79
C TYR A 202 -12.60 8.87 2.32
N TRP A 203 -13.76 9.17 2.87
CA TRP A 203 -14.03 9.17 4.31
C TRP A 203 -15.12 8.14 4.59
N SER A 204 -14.83 7.17 5.46
CA SER A 204 -15.81 6.20 5.93
C SER A 204 -16.85 6.83 6.86
N LYS A 205 -16.45 7.87 7.61
CA LYS A 205 -17.27 8.54 8.62
C LYS A 205 -17.03 10.05 8.60
N PRO A 206 -18.04 10.86 8.96
CA PRO A 206 -17.87 12.30 9.11
C PRO A 206 -16.93 12.62 10.27
N SER A 207 -16.10 13.66 10.09
CA SER A 207 -15.18 14.14 11.14
C SER A 207 -15.91 14.74 12.35
N GLN A 208 -17.16 15.20 12.17
CA GLN A 208 -18.00 15.77 13.20
C GLN A 208 -19.11 14.79 13.63
N LYS A 209 -19.41 14.76 14.93
CA LYS A 209 -20.47 13.89 15.50
C LYS A 209 -21.86 14.14 14.90
N GLY A 210 -22.10 15.32 14.36
CA GLY A 210 -23.40 15.75 13.81
C GLY A 210 -23.63 15.44 12.32
N GLY A 211 -22.74 14.66 11.68
CA GLY A 211 -22.83 14.36 10.24
C GLY A 211 -22.20 15.44 9.35
N TRP A 212 -22.20 15.20 8.04
CA TRP A 212 -21.76 16.17 7.03
C TRP A 212 -22.73 17.35 6.98
N SER A 213 -22.21 18.55 7.23
CA SER A 213 -22.97 19.80 7.15
C SER A 213 -22.14 20.86 6.44
N GLU A 214 -22.46 21.11 5.18
CA GLU A 214 -21.69 22.04 4.34
C GLU A 214 -22.56 22.63 3.23
N THR A 215 -22.08 23.71 2.62
CA THR A 215 -22.69 24.28 1.42
C THR A 215 -21.68 24.23 0.29
N ILE A 216 -22.05 23.50 -0.75
CA ILE A 216 -21.23 23.28 -1.94
C ILE A 216 -21.67 24.30 -2.98
N HIS A 217 -20.73 25.14 -3.41
CA HIS A 217 -21.00 26.24 -4.33
C HIS A 217 -20.60 25.89 -5.76
N LYS A 218 -21.28 26.51 -6.72
CA LYS A 218 -20.88 26.46 -8.13
C LYS A 218 -19.46 27.01 -8.31
N LEU A 219 -18.68 26.36 -9.17
CA LEU A 219 -17.35 26.83 -9.53
C LEU A 219 -17.43 28.07 -10.43
N LYS A 220 -16.46 28.99 -10.29
CA LYS A 220 -16.46 30.30 -10.98
C LYS A 220 -16.32 30.19 -12.50
N LYS A 221 -15.57 29.19 -13.01
CA LYS A 221 -15.39 29.00 -14.45
C LYS A 221 -16.62 28.28 -15.01
N SER A 222 -17.18 28.79 -16.11
CA SER A 222 -18.35 28.17 -16.76
C SER A 222 -18.11 26.77 -17.31
N THR A 223 -16.85 26.39 -17.54
CA THR A 223 -16.44 25.05 -17.98
C THR A 223 -16.32 24.03 -16.85
N ASP A 224 -16.32 24.52 -15.60
CA ASP A 224 -16.16 23.67 -14.44
C ASP A 224 -17.52 23.17 -13.95
N ARG A 225 -17.57 21.91 -13.53
CA ARG A 225 -18.81 21.22 -13.14
C ARG A 225 -18.64 20.53 -11.81
N VAL A 226 -19.63 20.71 -10.92
CA VAL A 226 -19.72 20.01 -9.63
C VAL A 226 -20.96 19.15 -9.63
N GLU A 227 -20.77 17.84 -9.58
CA GLU A 227 -21.82 16.84 -9.53
C GLU A 227 -21.91 16.28 -8.11
N ILE A 228 -23.12 16.26 -7.54
CA ILE A 228 -23.38 15.68 -6.22
C ILE A 228 -24.26 14.46 -6.41
N GLY A 229 -23.84 13.33 -5.84
CA GLY A 229 -24.64 12.12 -5.72
C GLY A 229 -24.90 11.78 -4.26
N ILE A 230 -26.17 11.55 -3.94
CA ILE A 230 -26.59 11.00 -2.65
C ILE A 230 -27.21 9.65 -2.94
N LEU A 231 -26.46 8.59 -2.67
CA LEU A 231 -26.75 7.25 -3.15
C LEU A 231 -26.86 6.26 -1.99
N ALA A 232 -27.63 5.21 -2.18
CA ALA A 232 -27.65 4.04 -1.32
C ALA A 232 -27.55 2.77 -2.14
N MET A 233 -27.09 1.72 -1.47
CA MET A 233 -27.01 0.39 -2.06
C MET A 233 -28.40 -0.18 -2.28
N GLU A 234 -28.63 -0.66 -3.50
CA GLU A 234 -29.84 -1.34 -3.91
C GLU A 234 -29.55 -2.81 -4.19
N ASN A 235 -30.60 -3.62 -4.20
CA ASN A 235 -30.47 -5.03 -4.56
C ASN A 235 -29.98 -5.18 -6.00
N PRO A 236 -28.80 -5.78 -6.25
CA PRO A 236 -28.30 -5.95 -7.59
C PRO A 236 -29.11 -6.99 -8.35
N ARG A 237 -29.26 -6.77 -9.66
CA ARG A 237 -29.91 -7.71 -10.58
C ARG A 237 -29.05 -8.93 -10.85
N GLU A 238 -27.75 -8.71 -11.01
CA GLU A 238 -26.78 -9.76 -11.31
C GLU A 238 -25.73 -9.87 -10.19
N PRO A 239 -25.18 -11.07 -9.91
CA PRO A 239 -24.25 -11.27 -8.78
C PRO A 239 -22.93 -10.49 -8.85
N HIS A 240 -22.52 -10.11 -10.05
CA HIS A 240 -21.27 -9.40 -10.35
C HIS A 240 -21.46 -7.89 -10.51
N GLU A 241 -22.69 -7.41 -10.34
CA GLU A 241 -23.01 -6.00 -10.39
C GLU A 241 -23.23 -5.45 -8.98
N LEU A 242 -22.98 -4.16 -8.84
CA LEU A 242 -23.50 -3.35 -7.75
C LEU A 242 -24.60 -2.46 -8.31
N SER A 243 -25.68 -2.29 -7.54
CA SER A 243 -26.77 -1.40 -7.90
C SER A 243 -26.90 -0.32 -6.86
N MET A 244 -27.17 0.90 -7.32
CA MET A 244 -27.34 2.05 -6.46
C MET A 244 -28.55 2.86 -6.90
N GLY A 245 -29.31 3.29 -5.90
CA GLY A 245 -30.44 4.19 -6.03
C GLY A 245 -30.17 5.47 -5.27
N GLY A 246 -30.86 6.55 -5.62
CA GLY A 246 -30.78 7.81 -4.86
C GLY A 246 -31.00 9.01 -5.75
N PHE A 247 -30.24 10.07 -5.51
CA PHE A 247 -30.42 11.36 -6.16
C PHE A 247 -29.11 11.91 -6.70
N LEU A 248 -29.17 12.52 -7.88
CA LEU A 248 -28.08 13.28 -8.49
C LEU A 248 -28.51 14.72 -8.71
N ALA A 249 -27.57 15.65 -8.57
CA ALA A 249 -27.76 17.03 -9.01
C ALA A 249 -26.44 17.67 -9.41
N VAL A 250 -26.51 18.59 -10.35
CA VAL A 250 -25.38 19.41 -10.78
C VAL A 250 -25.54 20.83 -10.24
N VAL A 251 -24.56 21.25 -9.46
CA VAL A 251 -24.60 22.56 -8.77
C VAL A 251 -24.59 23.68 -9.81
N GLY A 252 -25.63 24.52 -9.78
CA GLY A 252 -25.73 25.67 -10.68
C GLY A 252 -26.37 25.39 -12.05
N GLU A 253 -26.79 24.15 -12.30
CA GLU A 253 -27.53 23.72 -13.49
C GLU A 253 -28.93 23.19 -13.10
N ASP A 254 -28.98 22.30 -12.11
CA ASP A 254 -30.22 21.66 -11.68
C ASP A 254 -30.95 22.46 -10.60
N THR A 255 -32.28 22.50 -10.70
CA THR A 255 -33.16 23.16 -9.70
C THR A 255 -33.73 22.18 -8.67
N LYS A 256 -33.61 20.87 -8.92
CA LYS A 256 -34.11 19.79 -8.07
C LYS A 256 -33.20 18.57 -8.16
N LEU A 257 -33.23 17.76 -7.11
CA LEU A 257 -32.61 16.45 -7.09
C LEU A 257 -33.28 15.51 -8.10
N SER A 258 -32.49 14.92 -9.00
CA SER A 258 -32.96 13.95 -9.99
C SER A 258 -32.86 12.54 -9.43
N PRO A 259 -33.98 11.81 -9.27
CA PRO A 259 -33.94 10.43 -8.80
C PRO A 259 -33.25 9.54 -9.84
N THR A 260 -32.33 8.69 -9.39
CA THR A 260 -31.56 7.78 -10.23
C THR A 260 -31.57 6.37 -9.65
N LEU A 261 -31.54 5.38 -10.54
CA LEU A 261 -31.31 3.98 -10.22
C LEU A 261 -30.46 3.39 -11.33
N PHE A 262 -29.28 2.89 -10.99
CA PHE A 262 -28.37 2.33 -11.98
C PHE A 262 -27.57 1.16 -11.40
N SER A 263 -27.25 0.23 -12.29
CA SER A 263 -26.43 -0.95 -12.01
C SER A 263 -25.15 -0.87 -12.83
N TYR A 264 -24.05 -1.34 -12.28
CA TYR A 264 -22.77 -1.38 -12.96
C TYR A 264 -21.97 -2.61 -12.51
N PRO A 265 -21.16 -3.19 -13.40
CA PRO A 265 -20.26 -4.27 -13.03
C PRO A 265 -19.23 -3.75 -12.03
N SER A 266 -18.98 -4.50 -10.96
CA SER A 266 -17.93 -4.19 -10.00
C SER A 266 -17.01 -5.39 -9.83
N ARG A 267 -15.71 -5.13 -9.74
CA ARG A 267 -14.73 -6.17 -9.39
C ARG A 267 -14.64 -6.38 -7.89
N HIS A 268 -14.94 -5.34 -7.11
CA HIS A 268 -14.78 -5.37 -5.67
C HIS A 268 -16.15 -5.42 -5.00
N HIS A 269 -16.33 -6.46 -4.20
CA HIS A 269 -17.57 -6.74 -3.48
C HIS A 269 -17.30 -6.80 -1.98
N PRO A 270 -18.28 -6.37 -1.17
CA PRO A 270 -18.20 -6.52 0.28
C PRO A 270 -18.42 -7.97 0.68
N LEU A 271 -17.76 -8.41 1.74
CA LEU A 271 -18.29 -9.48 2.58
C LEU A 271 -19.15 -8.88 3.72
N PRO A 272 -20.04 -9.67 4.33
CA PRO A 272 -20.75 -9.26 5.55
C PRO A 272 -19.78 -8.71 6.60
N LEU A 273 -20.20 -7.71 7.39
CA LEU A 273 -19.36 -7.08 8.43
C LEU A 273 -18.86 -8.06 9.52
N SER A 274 -19.48 -9.24 9.62
CA SER A 274 -19.03 -10.36 10.46
C SER A 274 -17.82 -11.11 9.89
N SER A 275 -17.48 -10.90 8.61
CA SER A 275 -16.36 -11.55 7.92
C SER A 275 -15.05 -10.82 8.23
N LYS A 276 -14.49 -11.14 9.40
CA LYS A 276 -13.36 -10.42 9.97
C LYS A 276 -12.07 -11.24 9.96
N TYR A 277 -10.93 -10.57 10.07
CA TYR A 277 -9.65 -11.23 10.33
C TYR A 277 -8.77 -10.41 11.26
N THR A 278 -7.85 -11.11 11.93
CA THR A 278 -6.80 -10.52 12.77
C THR A 278 -5.45 -11.06 12.34
N ILE A 279 -4.39 -10.31 12.59
CA ILE A 279 -3.03 -10.85 12.50
C ILE A 279 -2.36 -10.80 13.87
N THR A 280 -1.30 -11.58 14.11
CA THR A 280 -0.46 -11.48 15.31
C THR A 280 0.96 -11.97 15.01
N PHE A 281 1.93 -11.52 15.79
CA PHE A 281 3.27 -12.11 15.87
C PHE A 281 3.48 -12.76 17.25
N PRO A 282 3.70 -14.08 17.33
CA PRO A 282 4.07 -14.75 18.57
C PRO A 282 5.32 -14.14 19.20
N LYS A 283 5.30 -14.01 20.53
CA LYS A 283 6.47 -13.59 21.31
C LYS A 283 7.12 -14.81 21.97
N PRO A 284 8.46 -14.92 21.95
CA PRO A 284 9.42 -14.03 21.29
C PRO A 284 9.44 -14.23 19.77
N THR A 285 9.60 -13.16 19.00
CA THR A 285 9.61 -13.21 17.51
C THR A 285 10.87 -13.85 16.93
N GLY A 286 12.03 -13.68 17.58
CA GLY A 286 13.31 -14.20 17.09
C GLY A 286 13.73 -13.61 15.73
N LEU A 287 14.66 -14.29 15.03
CA LEU A 287 15.11 -13.93 13.67
C LEU A 287 14.22 -14.51 12.55
N HIS A 288 13.30 -15.41 12.91
CA HIS A 288 12.35 -16.05 12.00
C HIS A 288 10.91 -15.76 12.46
N PRO A 289 10.46 -14.49 12.40
CA PRO A 289 9.12 -14.13 12.84
C PRO A 289 8.08 -14.90 12.02
N THR A 290 7.07 -15.45 12.69
CA THR A 290 5.92 -16.07 12.02
C THR A 290 4.72 -15.16 12.16
N LEU A 291 4.13 -14.76 11.04
CA LEU A 291 2.88 -14.02 11.01
C LEU A 291 1.72 -15.02 11.14
N HIS A 292 0.92 -14.89 12.19
CA HIS A 292 -0.34 -15.62 12.28
C HIS A 292 -1.49 -14.77 11.78
N LEU A 293 -2.21 -15.28 10.78
CA LEU A 293 -3.45 -14.70 10.27
C LEU A 293 -4.61 -15.57 10.77
N SER A 294 -5.52 -14.98 11.54
CA SER A 294 -6.65 -15.71 12.14
C SER A 294 -7.97 -15.23 11.55
N LEU A 295 -8.77 -16.17 11.06
CA LEU A 295 -10.12 -15.94 10.54
C LEU A 295 -11.13 -16.76 11.33
N PRO A 296 -12.23 -16.18 11.84
CA PRO A 296 -13.33 -16.97 12.39
C PRO A 296 -13.89 -17.91 11.31
N ARG A 297 -14.19 -19.17 11.67
CA ARG A 297 -14.71 -20.13 10.68
C ARG A 297 -16.02 -19.70 10.04
N SER A 298 -16.87 -18.98 10.77
CA SER A 298 -18.10 -18.37 10.24
C SER A 298 -17.85 -17.29 9.18
N SER A 299 -16.68 -16.64 9.20
CA SER A 299 -16.26 -15.72 8.15
C SER A 299 -15.83 -16.43 6.86
N LEU A 300 -15.54 -17.73 6.90
CA LEU A 300 -15.12 -18.51 5.71
C LEU A 300 -16.30 -19.12 4.95
N THR A 301 -17.51 -19.06 5.50
CA THR A 301 -18.75 -19.53 4.85
C THR A 301 -19.52 -18.40 4.16
N SER A 302 -19.00 -17.17 4.18
CA SER A 302 -19.73 -15.95 3.81
C SER A 302 -19.70 -15.58 2.33
N LEU A 303 -19.20 -16.47 1.46
CA LEU A 303 -19.29 -16.26 0.02
C LEU A 303 -20.78 -16.16 -0.40
N PRO A 304 -21.13 -15.22 -1.31
CA PRO A 304 -22.51 -15.06 -1.73
C PRO A 304 -23.11 -16.35 -2.29
N GLU A 305 -24.28 -16.76 -1.78
CA GLU A 305 -25.04 -17.91 -2.29
C GLU A 305 -25.44 -17.76 -3.77
N ARG A 306 -25.42 -16.52 -4.29
CA ARG A 306 -25.77 -16.18 -5.68
C ARG A 306 -24.65 -16.39 -6.69
N LEU A 307 -23.44 -16.80 -6.27
CA LEU A 307 -22.37 -17.13 -7.22
C LEU A 307 -22.75 -18.40 -8.01
N PRO A 308 -22.63 -18.42 -9.34
CA PRO A 308 -22.89 -19.61 -10.13
C PRO A 308 -21.98 -20.77 -9.68
N PRO A 309 -22.46 -22.03 -9.69
CA PRO A 309 -21.69 -23.19 -9.23
C PRO A 309 -20.45 -23.49 -10.08
N SER A 310 -20.32 -22.87 -11.25
CA SER A 310 -19.14 -22.98 -12.13
C SER A 310 -18.00 -22.03 -11.75
N VAL A 311 -18.21 -21.11 -10.81
CA VAL A 311 -17.20 -20.12 -10.41
C VAL A 311 -16.38 -20.68 -9.27
N GLU A 312 -15.11 -20.99 -9.55
CA GLU A 312 -14.15 -21.39 -8.52
C GLU A 312 -13.58 -20.16 -7.82
N CYS A 313 -13.69 -20.14 -6.49
CA CYS A 313 -13.18 -19.09 -5.63
C CYS A 313 -12.07 -19.62 -4.73
N SER A 314 -10.95 -18.89 -4.68
CA SER A 314 -9.80 -19.23 -3.83
C SER A 314 -9.47 -18.07 -2.89
N LEU A 315 -9.01 -18.39 -1.68
CA LEU A 315 -8.71 -17.41 -0.65
C LEU A 315 -7.26 -16.95 -0.80
N TYR A 316 -7.04 -15.64 -0.80
CA TYR A 316 -5.72 -15.06 -0.94
C TYR A 316 -5.42 -14.06 0.16
N THR A 317 -4.13 -13.91 0.44
CA THR A 317 -3.59 -12.79 1.24
C THR A 317 -2.43 -12.15 0.51
N TYR A 318 -2.42 -10.81 0.51
CA TYR A 318 -1.36 -10.00 -0.09
C TYR A 318 -0.60 -9.25 0.99
N LEU A 319 0.69 -9.57 1.11
CA LEU A 319 1.61 -8.98 2.07
C LEU A 319 2.48 -7.92 1.40
N THR A 320 2.57 -6.77 2.07
CA THR A 320 3.50 -5.68 1.73
C THR A 320 4.57 -5.65 2.82
N LEU A 321 5.74 -6.23 2.53
CA LEU A 321 6.81 -6.43 3.50
C LEU A 321 7.86 -5.32 3.33
N PRO A 322 8.17 -4.52 4.38
CA PRO A 322 9.24 -3.53 4.32
C PRO A 322 10.62 -4.22 4.29
N SER A 323 11.68 -3.53 3.88
CA SER A 323 13.03 -4.09 3.70
C SER A 323 13.54 -4.97 4.86
N PRO A 324 13.27 -4.69 6.16
CA PRO A 324 13.75 -5.56 7.23
C PRO A 324 13.14 -6.95 7.25
N LEU A 325 11.94 -7.13 6.67
CA LEU A 325 11.21 -8.39 6.64
C LEU A 325 11.14 -8.92 5.21
N PHE A 326 11.40 -10.20 5.05
CA PHE A 326 11.24 -10.83 3.75
C PHE A 326 10.72 -12.24 3.90
N ALA A 327 10.05 -12.71 2.85
CA ALA A 327 9.60 -14.08 2.74
C ALA A 327 10.65 -14.92 2.01
N ASP A 328 10.94 -16.11 2.52
CA ASP A 328 11.81 -17.05 1.79
C ASP A 328 11.01 -17.67 0.64
N LYS A 329 11.35 -17.24 -0.58
CA LYS A 329 10.70 -17.73 -1.79
C LYS A 329 10.85 -19.24 -1.97
N TYR A 330 11.98 -19.83 -1.59
CA TYR A 330 12.23 -21.26 -1.81
C TYR A 330 11.47 -22.12 -0.80
N GLN A 331 11.34 -21.63 0.43
CA GLN A 331 10.53 -22.26 1.47
C GLN A 331 9.04 -22.24 1.07
N LEU A 332 8.54 -21.11 0.58
CA LEU A 332 7.12 -20.95 0.22
C LEU A 332 6.77 -21.52 -1.17
N SER A 333 7.73 -21.61 -2.09
CA SER A 333 7.56 -22.25 -3.40
C SER A 333 7.83 -23.77 -3.37
N THR A 334 7.96 -24.36 -2.19
CA THR A 334 8.22 -25.80 -2.06
C THR A 334 7.08 -26.62 -2.65
N LYS A 335 7.42 -27.79 -3.20
CA LYS A 335 6.42 -28.80 -3.60
C LYS A 335 6.09 -29.77 -2.47
N ASP A 336 6.66 -29.58 -1.29
CA ASP A 336 6.35 -30.39 -0.12
C ASP A 336 4.95 -30.04 0.43
N PRO A 337 3.95 -30.92 0.26
CA PRO A 337 2.60 -30.64 0.73
C PRO A 337 2.53 -30.63 2.26
N LEU A 338 3.43 -31.32 2.97
CA LEU A 338 3.38 -31.39 4.43
C LEU A 338 3.70 -30.02 5.04
N PHE A 339 4.71 -29.34 4.51
CA PHE A 339 5.05 -27.98 4.94
C PHE A 339 3.87 -27.03 4.72
N LEU A 340 3.37 -26.93 3.49
CA LEU A 340 2.28 -26.01 3.15
C LEU A 340 1.01 -26.31 3.96
N HIS A 341 0.62 -27.58 4.11
CA HIS A 341 -0.52 -27.97 4.92
C HIS A 341 -0.34 -27.66 6.40
N SER A 342 0.84 -27.85 6.98
CA SER A 342 1.10 -27.52 8.39
C SER A 342 0.94 -26.02 8.68
N HIS A 343 1.11 -25.19 7.65
CA HIS A 343 0.98 -23.73 7.71
C HIS A 343 -0.40 -23.23 7.24
N ASN A 344 -1.31 -24.12 6.84
CA ASN A 344 -2.59 -23.79 6.19
C ASN A 344 -2.41 -22.90 4.94
N LEU A 345 -1.35 -23.15 4.17
CA LEU A 345 -1.06 -22.53 2.89
C LEU A 345 -1.31 -23.54 1.76
N LEU A 346 -1.71 -23.05 0.59
CA LEU A 346 -1.86 -23.88 -0.62
C LEU A 346 -0.71 -23.66 -1.61
N SER A 347 -0.39 -22.40 -1.89
CA SER A 347 0.66 -22.07 -2.86
C SER A 347 1.19 -20.65 -2.67
N LEU A 348 2.45 -20.44 -3.07
CA LEU A 348 2.97 -19.11 -3.35
C LEU A 348 2.50 -18.70 -4.74
N HIS A 349 1.52 -17.79 -4.81
CA HIS A 349 1.00 -17.33 -6.10
C HIS A 349 1.99 -16.39 -6.76
N ALA A 350 2.44 -15.33 -6.10
CA ALA A 350 3.39 -14.35 -6.66
C ALA A 350 4.34 -13.79 -5.61
N ILE A 351 5.56 -13.43 -6.02
CA ILE A 351 6.52 -12.72 -5.19
C ILE A 351 7.36 -11.74 -6.03
N ALA A 352 7.57 -10.54 -5.53
CA ALA A 352 8.40 -9.51 -6.17
C ALA A 352 9.21 -8.71 -5.14
N GLY A 353 10.34 -8.16 -5.58
CA GLY A 353 11.23 -7.34 -4.75
C GLY A 353 12.32 -8.12 -4.01
N GLU A 354 12.67 -7.65 -2.82
CA GLU A 354 13.86 -8.05 -2.07
C GLU A 354 13.67 -9.38 -1.33
N THR A 355 14.27 -10.44 -1.88
CA THR A 355 14.18 -11.82 -1.38
C THR A 355 15.55 -12.44 -1.11
N ASP A 356 16.61 -11.63 -1.13
CA ASP A 356 17.96 -12.09 -0.79
C ASP A 356 17.99 -12.54 0.67
N LEU A 357 18.42 -13.78 0.93
CA LEU A 357 18.43 -14.38 2.26
C LEU A 357 19.62 -13.88 3.12
N GLU A 358 20.65 -13.31 2.48
CA GLU A 358 21.92 -12.96 3.13
C GLU A 358 22.14 -11.45 3.24
N ALA A 359 21.54 -10.65 2.35
CA ALA A 359 21.73 -9.21 2.36
C ALA A 359 21.20 -8.56 3.66
N PRO A 360 22.00 -7.72 4.35
CA PRO A 360 21.51 -6.97 5.50
C PRO A 360 20.61 -5.80 5.06
N ASP A 361 19.83 -5.26 6.00
CA ASP A 361 18.87 -4.19 5.73
C ASP A 361 19.54 -2.92 5.18
N TRP A 362 20.68 -2.50 5.75
CA TRP A 362 21.40 -1.29 5.32
C TRP A 362 22.03 -1.36 3.93
N LEU A 363 22.09 -2.54 3.30
CA LEU A 363 22.54 -2.68 1.91
C LEU A 363 21.35 -2.66 0.93
N THR A 364 20.14 -2.85 1.43
CA THR A 364 18.92 -2.96 0.64
C THR A 364 18.43 -1.56 0.29
N LYS A 365 18.44 -1.21 -1.00
CA LYS A 365 18.02 0.12 -1.49
C LYS A 365 16.55 0.21 -1.87
N ARG A 366 15.92 -0.94 -2.16
CA ARG A 366 14.50 -1.04 -2.47
C ARG A 366 13.70 -1.07 -1.18
N TRP A 367 12.45 -0.62 -1.26
CA TRP A 367 11.57 -0.52 -0.10
C TRP A 367 11.24 -1.87 0.58
N GLY A 368 11.40 -3.00 -0.11
CA GLY A 368 11.09 -4.34 0.43
C GLY A 368 10.57 -5.31 -0.62
N SER A 369 9.50 -6.03 -0.30
CA SER A 369 8.92 -7.07 -1.16
C SER A 369 7.39 -7.14 -1.06
N SER A 370 6.77 -7.65 -2.13
CA SER A 370 5.35 -8.01 -2.14
C SER A 370 5.18 -9.51 -2.33
N VAL A 371 4.23 -10.09 -1.60
CA VAL A 371 3.98 -11.55 -1.60
C VAL A 371 2.48 -11.80 -1.67
N LEU A 372 2.05 -12.59 -2.65
CA LEU A 372 0.67 -13.08 -2.77
C LEU A 372 0.64 -14.58 -2.48
N LEU A 373 -0.10 -14.97 -1.45
CA LEU A 373 -0.23 -16.36 -1.01
C LEU A 373 -1.67 -16.84 -1.19
N GLU A 374 -1.82 -18.07 -1.64
CA GLU A 374 -3.09 -18.79 -1.64
C GLU A 374 -3.24 -19.56 -0.31
N LEU A 375 -4.39 -19.37 0.33
CA LEU A 375 -4.66 -19.85 1.68
C LEU A 375 -5.54 -21.10 1.66
N ALA A 376 -5.23 -22.06 2.53
CA ALA A 376 -6.06 -23.24 2.70
C ALA A 376 -7.34 -22.89 3.47
N THR A 377 -8.41 -23.61 3.16
CA THR A 377 -9.73 -23.46 3.80
C THR A 377 -10.13 -24.77 4.51
N PRO A 378 -10.90 -24.73 5.61
CA PRO A 378 -11.33 -25.92 6.33
C PRO A 378 -12.16 -26.86 5.44
N LYS A 379 -11.84 -28.17 5.45
CA LYS A 379 -12.56 -29.21 4.69
C LYS A 379 -13.78 -29.74 5.47
N GLY A 380 -14.72 -30.37 4.76
CA GLY A 380 -16.10 -30.68 5.21
C GLY A 380 -16.30 -31.32 6.60
N ASN A 381 -15.36 -32.11 7.13
CA ASN A 381 -15.49 -32.70 8.47
C ASN A 381 -15.16 -31.70 9.61
N ASP A 382 -14.40 -30.64 9.32
CA ASP A 382 -14.10 -29.55 10.27
C ASP A 382 -15.19 -28.47 10.28
N LYS A 383 -16.11 -28.49 9.32
CA LYS A 383 -17.26 -27.57 9.25
C LYS A 383 -18.39 -27.94 10.23
N ALA A 384 -18.36 -29.14 10.83
CA ALA A 384 -19.44 -29.64 11.69
C ALA A 384 -19.24 -29.34 13.19
N ASN A 385 -18.03 -28.94 13.62
CA ASN A 385 -17.73 -28.55 15.02
C ASN A 385 -17.77 -27.02 15.18
N THR A 386 -18.80 -26.36 14.64
CA THR A 386 -18.92 -24.90 14.64
C THR A 386 -19.49 -24.39 15.96
N ASN A 387 -18.64 -24.29 16.98
CA ASN A 387 -18.79 -23.20 17.92
C ASN A 387 -18.17 -21.95 17.26
N ASP A 388 -18.85 -20.81 17.26
CA ASP A 388 -18.37 -19.52 16.68
C ASP A 388 -17.02 -19.03 17.24
N LYS A 389 -16.49 -19.70 18.27
CA LYS A 389 -15.18 -19.42 18.87
C LYS A 389 -14.00 -20.12 18.16
N ASP A 390 -14.26 -21.06 17.26
CA ASP A 390 -13.18 -21.77 16.57
C ASP A 390 -12.60 -20.91 15.43
N THR A 391 -11.31 -20.63 15.53
CA THR A 391 -10.59 -19.74 14.60
C THR A 391 -9.70 -20.57 13.68
N TRP A 392 -9.77 -20.29 12.39
CA TRP A 392 -8.86 -20.86 11.40
C TRP A 392 -7.59 -20.01 11.36
N GLN A 393 -6.49 -20.57 11.84
CA GLN A 393 -5.22 -19.88 11.95
C GLN A 393 -4.27 -20.32 10.83
N ILE A 394 -3.81 -19.37 10.04
CA ILE A 394 -2.76 -19.53 9.02
C ILE A 394 -1.44 -19.01 9.58
N SER A 395 -0.35 -19.71 9.29
CA SER A 395 0.98 -19.35 9.78
C SER A 395 1.91 -19.06 8.60
N ILE A 396 2.33 -17.81 8.44
CA ILE A 396 3.21 -17.38 7.33
C ILE A 396 4.62 -17.16 7.90
N PRO A 397 5.59 -18.02 7.58
CA PRO A 397 6.96 -17.86 8.03
C PRO A 397 7.65 -16.71 7.30
N LEU A 398 8.25 -15.80 8.05
CA LEU A 398 9.01 -14.66 7.56
C LEU A 398 10.43 -14.71 8.16
N HIS A 399 11.32 -13.95 7.53
CA HIS A 399 12.70 -13.78 7.95
C HIS A 399 12.99 -12.32 8.25
N LEU A 400 13.85 -12.10 9.23
CA LEU A 400 14.29 -10.79 9.63
C LEU A 400 15.73 -10.54 9.18
N ARG A 401 15.97 -9.45 8.45
CA ARG A 401 17.31 -9.01 8.08
C ARG A 401 18.06 -8.48 9.29
N TYR A 402 19.39 -8.52 9.21
CA TYR A 402 20.22 -7.81 10.16
C TYR A 402 19.95 -6.30 10.07
N LEU A 403 19.56 -5.73 11.21
CA LEU A 403 19.31 -4.30 11.35
C LEU A 403 20.56 -3.56 11.82
N PRO A 404 20.68 -2.26 11.54
CA PRO A 404 21.74 -1.43 12.08
C PRO A 404 21.76 -1.44 13.62
N THR A 405 22.93 -1.21 14.19
CA THR A 405 23.13 -1.15 15.64
C THR A 405 22.33 -0.04 16.30
N SER A 406 22.03 -0.15 17.60
CA SER A 406 21.26 0.84 18.38
C SER A 406 21.86 1.04 19.77
N PRO A 407 21.90 2.27 20.32
CA PRO A 407 22.35 2.51 21.70
C PRO A 407 21.53 1.74 22.75
N GLY A 408 20.24 1.50 22.45
CA GLY A 408 19.34 0.76 23.33
C GLY A 408 19.51 -0.77 23.26
N GLY A 409 20.19 -1.29 22.24
CA GLY A 409 20.25 -2.73 21.93
C GLY A 409 18.96 -3.27 21.31
N TYR A 410 18.01 -2.40 20.97
CA TYR A 410 16.75 -2.76 20.31
C TYR A 410 16.41 -1.76 19.22
N ARG A 411 15.74 -2.23 18.17
CA ARG A 411 15.09 -1.42 17.13
C ARG A 411 13.67 -1.90 16.92
N ASN A 412 12.76 -0.99 16.63
CA ASN A 412 11.39 -1.34 16.28
C ASN A 412 11.26 -1.29 14.76
N ILE A 413 10.66 -2.32 14.19
CA ILE A 413 10.22 -2.34 12.81
C ILE A 413 8.69 -2.33 12.78
N SER A 414 8.13 -1.81 11.71
CA SER A 414 6.69 -1.67 11.52
C SER A 414 6.27 -2.39 10.26
N MET A 415 5.24 -3.25 10.34
CA MET A 415 4.70 -3.99 9.21
C MET A 415 3.20 -3.67 9.05
N PRO A 416 2.74 -3.20 7.88
CA PRO A 416 1.32 -3.00 7.64
C PRO A 416 0.57 -4.34 7.62
N TRP A 417 -0.69 -4.33 8.05
CA TRP A 417 -1.56 -5.49 7.93
C TRP A 417 -1.75 -5.89 6.45
N PRO A 418 -1.80 -7.20 6.14
CA PRO A 418 -2.00 -7.68 4.78
C PRO A 418 -3.46 -7.50 4.33
N VAL A 419 -3.70 -7.55 3.01
CA VAL A 419 -5.07 -7.54 2.46
C VAL A 419 -5.53 -8.99 2.27
N VAL A 420 -6.71 -9.34 2.78
CA VAL A 420 -7.28 -10.70 2.69
C VAL A 420 -8.59 -10.67 1.92
N PHE A 421 -8.70 -11.50 0.88
CA PHE A 421 -9.85 -11.50 -0.02
C PHE A 421 -10.03 -12.86 -0.70
N TRP A 422 -11.26 -13.15 -1.10
CA TRP A 422 -11.53 -14.21 -2.09
C TRP A 422 -11.33 -13.66 -3.49
N ALA A 423 -10.70 -14.45 -4.36
CA ALA A 423 -10.65 -14.18 -5.80
C ALA A 423 -11.43 -15.28 -6.54
N CYS A 424 -12.41 -14.88 -7.31
CA CYS A 424 -13.31 -15.76 -8.05
C CYS A 424 -13.14 -15.50 -9.55
N ALA A 425 -12.64 -16.49 -10.29
CA ALA A 425 -12.42 -16.37 -11.73
C ALA A 425 -13.74 -16.55 -12.49
N ASN A 426 -14.04 -15.65 -13.43
CA ASN A 426 -15.28 -15.73 -14.20
C ASN A 426 -15.04 -15.57 -15.70
N GLU A 427 -14.77 -16.68 -16.38
CA GLU A 427 -14.54 -16.72 -17.83
C GLU A 427 -15.83 -16.38 -18.59
N GLY A 428 -15.90 -15.17 -19.16
CA GLY A 428 -17.01 -14.73 -20.03
C GLY A 428 -17.59 -13.36 -19.70
N MET A 429 -17.25 -12.77 -18.54
CA MET A 429 -17.77 -11.45 -18.16
C MET A 429 -16.98 -10.31 -18.78
N LYS A 430 -17.69 -9.40 -19.44
CA LYS A 430 -17.14 -8.12 -19.89
C LYS A 430 -17.32 -7.11 -18.77
N MET A 431 -16.21 -6.74 -18.12
CA MET A 431 -16.21 -5.61 -17.21
C MET A 431 -16.46 -4.33 -18.01
N GLY A 432 -17.65 -3.78 -17.85
CA GLY A 432 -18.05 -2.49 -18.41
C GLY A 432 -17.39 -1.32 -17.67
N ARG A 433 -17.77 -0.10 -18.05
CA ARG A 433 -17.27 1.12 -17.40
C ARG A 433 -17.91 1.25 -16.01
N ASN A 434 -17.09 1.13 -14.96
CA ASN A 434 -17.53 1.37 -13.58
C ASN A 434 -17.10 2.78 -13.11
N PRO A 435 -18.05 3.65 -12.67
CA PRO A 435 -17.74 4.99 -12.18
C PRO A 435 -17.01 5.03 -10.82
N PHE A 436 -17.00 3.92 -10.07
CA PHE A 436 -16.36 3.74 -8.76
C PHE A 436 -15.24 2.70 -8.81
N ASP A 437 -14.80 2.35 -10.01
CA ASP A 437 -13.74 1.37 -10.17
C ASP A 437 -12.44 1.90 -9.58
N ARG A 438 -11.82 1.10 -8.74
CA ARG A 438 -10.52 1.38 -8.15
C ARG A 438 -9.56 0.27 -8.56
N VAL A 439 -8.64 0.62 -9.45
CA VAL A 439 -7.68 -0.29 -10.08
C VAL A 439 -6.26 0.00 -9.65
N ARG A 440 -5.33 -0.89 -10.00
CA ARG A 440 -3.89 -0.71 -9.79
C ARG A 440 -3.60 -0.62 -8.29
N LEU A 441 -4.08 -1.64 -7.59
CA LEU A 441 -3.88 -1.88 -6.16
C LEU A 441 -2.61 -2.72 -5.91
N GLY A 442 -1.97 -3.19 -6.98
CA GLY A 442 -0.75 -3.99 -6.98
C GLY A 442 -1.03 -5.49 -7.01
N TRP A 443 -2.00 -5.94 -6.21
CA TRP A 443 -2.41 -7.34 -6.17
C TRP A 443 -3.49 -7.69 -7.21
N ASP A 444 -4.30 -6.72 -7.64
CA ASP A 444 -5.38 -6.92 -8.62
C ASP A 444 -4.83 -7.24 -10.02
N ASP A 445 -3.70 -6.64 -10.37
CA ASP A 445 -2.98 -6.87 -11.63
C ASP A 445 -2.43 -8.30 -11.78
N LEU A 446 -2.38 -9.08 -10.69
CA LEU A 446 -1.89 -10.47 -10.66
C LEU A 446 -2.94 -11.48 -11.12
N PHE A 447 -4.19 -11.04 -11.31
CA PHE A 447 -5.29 -11.90 -11.72
C PHE A 447 -5.83 -11.50 -13.09
N ALA A 448 -6.71 -12.36 -13.64
CA ALA A 448 -7.43 -12.06 -14.87
C ALA A 448 -8.29 -10.77 -14.70
N PRO A 449 -8.51 -9.95 -15.74
CA PRO A 449 -9.18 -8.64 -15.58
C PRO A 449 -10.67 -8.78 -15.21
N ASN A 450 -11.23 -9.98 -15.36
CA ASN A 450 -12.60 -10.39 -15.08
C ASN A 450 -12.74 -11.13 -13.74
N THR A 451 -11.74 -11.09 -12.86
CA THR A 451 -11.81 -11.68 -11.53
C THR A 451 -12.65 -10.80 -10.59
N LEU A 452 -13.55 -11.43 -9.83
CA LEU A 452 -14.31 -10.81 -8.74
C LEU A 452 -13.58 -11.00 -7.42
N TYR A 453 -13.55 -9.96 -6.60
CA TYR A 453 -12.87 -9.94 -5.32
C TYR A 453 -13.84 -9.64 -4.18
N TYR A 454 -13.84 -10.49 -3.16
CA TYR A 454 -14.64 -10.30 -1.95
C TYR A 454 -13.73 -10.06 -0.75
N HIS A 455 -13.82 -8.85 -0.16
CA HIS A 455 -12.86 -8.36 0.84
C HIS A 455 -13.29 -8.69 2.27
N PHE A 456 -12.35 -9.19 3.07
CA PHE A 456 -12.55 -9.33 4.51
C PHE A 456 -12.27 -8.01 5.25
N HIS A 457 -12.85 -7.88 6.46
CA HIS A 457 -12.70 -6.69 7.30
C HIS A 457 -11.63 -6.90 8.38
N PRO A 458 -10.61 -6.03 8.48
CA PRO A 458 -9.63 -6.12 9.58
C PRO A 458 -10.29 -5.77 10.92
N ASP A 459 -9.97 -6.52 11.98
CA ASP A 459 -10.46 -6.25 13.33
C ASP A 459 -9.32 -6.16 14.37
N PRO A 460 -8.55 -5.06 14.38
CA PRO A 460 -7.48 -4.87 15.38
C PRO A 460 -8.00 -4.77 16.82
N SER A 461 -9.30 -4.55 17.04
CA SER A 461 -9.86 -4.44 18.40
C SER A 461 -9.97 -5.78 19.13
N ALA A 462 -9.99 -6.88 18.37
CA ALA A 462 -10.01 -8.23 18.91
C ALA A 462 -8.64 -8.72 19.44
N GLN A 463 -7.55 -8.02 19.09
CA GLN A 463 -6.25 -8.22 19.74
C GLN A 463 -6.29 -7.54 21.11
N GLY A 464 -6.26 -8.34 22.18
CA GLY A 464 -6.01 -7.81 23.53
C GLY A 464 -4.78 -6.91 23.55
N SER A 465 -4.78 -5.91 24.43
CA SER A 465 -3.89 -4.75 24.58
C SER A 465 -2.37 -5.01 24.79
N GLY A 466 -1.80 -6.06 24.19
CA GLY A 466 -0.43 -6.54 24.38
C GLY A 466 0.55 -6.31 23.23
N ALA A 467 0.12 -5.73 22.11
CA ALA A 467 0.99 -5.30 21.01
C ALA A 467 1.08 -3.76 21.03
N GLY A 468 2.28 -3.18 20.89
CA GLY A 468 2.54 -1.74 21.05
C GLY A 468 1.96 -0.83 19.95
N GLY A 469 0.86 -1.24 19.31
CA GLY A 469 0.02 -0.41 18.44
C GLY A 469 -1.04 0.32 19.27
N GLY A 470 -1.41 1.54 18.86
CA GLY A 470 -2.58 2.21 19.41
C GLY A 470 -3.85 1.41 19.12
N ALA A 471 -4.87 1.51 19.96
CA ALA A 471 -6.16 0.86 19.72
C ALA A 471 -6.66 1.21 18.31
N GLY A 472 -6.94 0.19 17.48
CA GLY A 472 -7.41 0.39 16.11
C GLY A 472 -6.31 0.54 15.03
N SER A 473 -5.03 0.40 15.37
CA SER A 473 -3.94 0.49 14.39
C SER A 473 -3.81 -0.79 13.54
N MET A 474 -3.65 -0.63 12.23
CA MET A 474 -3.41 -1.68 11.24
C MET A 474 -1.92 -1.83 10.89
N VAL A 475 -1.04 -1.54 11.86
CA VAL A 475 0.41 -1.69 11.72
C VAL A 475 0.97 -2.43 12.92
N GLU A 476 1.60 -3.57 12.67
CA GLU A 476 2.27 -4.37 13.70
C GLU A 476 3.68 -3.85 13.96
N LYS A 477 4.02 -3.68 15.24
CA LYS A 477 5.37 -3.28 15.66
C LYS A 477 6.11 -4.47 16.25
N ILE A 478 7.26 -4.80 15.66
CA ILE A 478 8.13 -5.87 16.14
C ILE A 478 9.38 -5.24 16.73
N THR A 479 9.68 -5.58 17.99
CA THR A 479 10.92 -5.16 18.66
C THR A 479 12.01 -6.19 18.39
N VAL A 480 13.07 -5.74 17.74
CA VAL A 480 14.20 -6.55 17.28
C VAL A 480 15.42 -6.26 18.15
N PRO A 481 16.03 -7.28 18.77
CA PRO A 481 17.31 -7.11 19.44
C PRO A 481 18.41 -6.84 18.39
N VAL A 482 19.20 -5.79 18.63
CA VAL A 482 20.36 -5.43 17.79
C VAL A 482 21.59 -5.23 18.67
N LEU A 483 22.78 -5.21 18.06
CA LEU A 483 24.01 -4.95 18.80
C LEU A 483 23.92 -3.60 19.52
N LYS A 484 24.10 -3.63 20.85
CA LYS A 484 24.13 -2.46 21.71
C LYS A 484 25.49 -1.78 21.63
N ILE A 485 25.52 -0.55 21.16
CA ILE A 485 26.73 0.27 21.18
C ILE A 485 26.61 1.27 22.34
N ARG A 486 27.49 1.19 23.35
CA ARG A 486 27.45 2.09 24.51
C ARG A 486 28.10 3.46 24.27
N GLY A 487 28.75 3.67 23.13
CA GLY A 487 29.24 4.97 22.68
C GLY A 487 30.20 4.86 21.50
N ALA A 488 30.61 6.01 20.95
CA ALA A 488 31.58 6.08 19.85
C ALA A 488 32.93 5.43 20.21
N TRP A 489 33.29 5.40 21.50
CA TRP A 489 34.53 4.80 22.00
C TRP A 489 34.60 3.28 21.82
N ASP A 490 33.47 2.56 21.85
CA ASP A 490 33.47 1.09 21.64
C ASP A 490 33.73 0.76 20.17
N VAL A 491 33.09 1.47 19.25
CA VAL A 491 33.27 1.29 17.80
C VAL A 491 34.69 1.69 17.40
N TRP A 492 35.13 2.86 17.85
CA TRP A 492 36.48 3.37 17.58
C TRP A 492 37.57 2.48 18.18
N GLY A 493 37.34 1.92 19.37
CA GLY A 493 38.25 0.97 20.00
C GLY A 493 38.38 -0.34 19.22
N ILE A 494 37.27 -0.88 18.70
CA ILE A 494 37.28 -2.09 17.87
C ILE A 494 37.94 -1.81 16.51
N GLU A 495 37.63 -0.68 15.87
CA GLU A 495 38.21 -0.30 14.58
C GLU A 495 39.72 -0.09 14.69
N ILE A 496 40.19 0.69 15.68
CA ILE A 496 41.62 0.91 15.90
C ILE A 496 42.32 -0.39 16.29
N GLY A 497 41.74 -1.16 17.20
CA GLY A 497 42.30 -2.44 17.62
C GLY A 497 42.49 -3.38 16.42
N THR A 498 41.46 -3.48 15.57
CA THR A 498 41.50 -4.29 14.34
C THR A 498 42.55 -3.76 13.37
N MET A 499 42.60 -2.44 13.15
CA MET A 499 43.60 -1.81 12.28
C MET A 499 45.03 -2.09 12.74
N VAL A 500 45.31 -1.96 14.04
CA VAL A 500 46.63 -2.23 14.62
C VAL A 500 47.02 -3.69 14.43
N VAL A 501 46.11 -4.64 14.72
CA VAL A 501 46.36 -6.07 14.54
C VAL A 501 46.64 -6.42 13.08
N VAL A 502 45.83 -5.91 12.15
CA VAL A 502 46.02 -6.11 10.71
C VAL A 502 47.35 -5.52 10.25
N PHE A 503 47.70 -4.32 10.70
CA PHE A 503 48.97 -3.67 10.37
C PHE A 503 50.18 -4.46 10.88
N LEU A 504 50.15 -4.91 12.15
CA LEU A 504 51.19 -5.75 12.72
C LEU A 504 51.30 -7.10 12.00
N GLY A 505 50.17 -7.71 11.65
CA GLY A 505 50.13 -8.94 10.84
C GLY A 505 50.75 -8.73 9.45
N PHE A 506 50.45 -7.62 8.79
CA PHE A 506 51.05 -7.25 7.51
C PHE A 506 52.57 -7.04 7.63
N LEU A 507 53.02 -6.30 8.65
CA LEU A 507 54.45 -6.12 8.93
C LEU A 507 55.16 -7.45 9.19
N TRP A 508 54.53 -8.37 9.91
CA TRP A 508 55.07 -9.70 10.15
C TRP A 508 55.25 -10.49 8.86
N VAL A 509 54.23 -10.50 7.98
CA VAL A 509 54.28 -11.17 6.67
C VAL A 509 55.38 -10.57 5.80
N VAL A 510 55.46 -9.24 5.71
CA VAL A 510 56.52 -8.54 4.97
C VAL A 510 57.91 -8.88 5.54
N GLY A 511 58.04 -8.93 6.87
CA GLY A 511 59.28 -9.33 7.55
C GLY A 511 59.71 -10.75 7.19
N LYS A 512 58.78 -11.72 7.17
CA LYS A 512 59.05 -13.11 6.76
C LYS A 512 59.42 -13.22 5.27
N LEU A 513 58.70 -12.51 4.39
CA LEU A 513 59.02 -12.47 2.96
C LEU A 513 60.40 -11.86 2.70
N ARG A 514 60.76 -10.79 3.42
CA ARG A 514 62.09 -10.16 3.32
C ARG A 514 63.20 -11.08 3.83
N ALA A 515 62.96 -11.83 4.91
CA ALA A 515 63.91 -12.83 5.41
C ALA A 515 64.14 -13.97 4.41
N VAL A 516 63.11 -14.42 3.69
CA VAL A 516 63.24 -15.43 2.63
C VAL A 516 63.94 -14.87 1.38
N ALA A 517 63.63 -13.64 0.98
CA ALA A 517 64.31 -12.96 -0.13
C ALA A 517 65.81 -12.73 0.15
N TRP A 518 66.17 -12.34 1.37
CA TRP A 518 67.56 -12.25 1.80
C TRP A 518 68.23 -13.61 2.04
N GLY A 519 67.48 -14.63 2.46
CA GLY A 519 67.98 -16.02 2.55
C GLY A 519 68.40 -16.60 1.20
N ARG A 520 67.61 -16.36 0.13
CA ARG A 520 67.96 -16.73 -1.25
C ARG A 520 69.13 -15.94 -1.84
N GLY A 521 69.40 -14.73 -1.33
CA GLY A 521 70.56 -13.93 -1.74
C GLY A 521 71.89 -14.46 -1.18
N ARG A 522 71.86 -15.19 -0.06
CA ARG A 522 73.07 -15.69 0.61
C ARG A 522 73.56 -17.04 0.08
N GLU A 523 72.68 -17.83 -0.55
CA GLU A 523 73.06 -19.11 -1.19
C GLU A 523 73.69 -18.96 -2.58
N ARG A 524 73.52 -17.81 -3.26
CA ARG A 524 74.22 -17.52 -4.53
C ARG A 524 75.65 -16.95 -4.37
N GLY A 525 76.08 -16.62 -3.14
CA GLY A 525 77.38 -16.01 -2.87
C GLY A 525 78.53 -16.96 -2.50
N LEU A 526 78.26 -18.27 -2.32
CA LEU A 526 79.27 -19.24 -1.84
C LEU A 526 79.78 -20.22 -2.91
N ARG A 527 79.50 -19.98 -4.19
CA ARG A 527 79.89 -20.88 -5.30
C ARG A 527 80.73 -20.23 -6.40
N GLY A 528 81.56 -19.24 -6.04
CA GLY A 528 82.50 -18.62 -6.98
C GLY A 528 83.78 -18.19 -6.28
N GLY A 529 84.88 -18.95 -6.44
CA GLY A 529 86.21 -18.45 -6.10
C GLY A 529 87.22 -19.49 -5.58
N ARG A 530 87.62 -20.45 -6.43
CA ARG A 530 89.03 -20.90 -6.46
C ARG A 530 89.32 -21.66 -7.75
N GLU A 531 89.62 -20.89 -8.80
CA GLU A 531 90.29 -21.37 -10.00
C GLU A 531 91.77 -20.89 -9.96
N LYS A 532 92.66 -21.75 -10.45
CA LYS A 532 94.12 -21.73 -10.40
C LYS A 532 94.77 -20.59 -11.21
N ARG A 533 96.00 -20.23 -10.79
CA ARG A 533 97.22 -19.83 -11.56
C ARG A 533 98.20 -19.24 -10.52
N GLU A 534 99.48 -19.55 -10.43
CA GLU A 534 100.50 -20.30 -11.20
C GLU A 534 101.46 -20.94 -10.19
#